data_AF-A0A352W023-F1
#
_entry.id   AF-A0A352W023-F1
#
_cell.length_a   1.000
_cell.length_b   1.000
_cell.length_c   1.000
_cell.angle_alpha   90.00
_cell.angle_beta   90.00
_cell.angle_gamma   90.00
#
_symmetry.space_group_name_H-M   'P 1'
#
loop_
_entity.id
_entity.type
_entity.pdbx_description
1 polymer ?
#
loop_
_entity_poly.entity_id
_entity_poly.type
_entity_poly.pdbx_seq_one_letter_code
_entity_poly.pdbx_strand_id
1 'polypeptide(L)' 'MEPIPANSKKLTYFQKDEVKCPVCSGKFRREALLSGSGRLLAGDLLPDLRRIYKPSPRFGLANPLIYSI' A
#
# COMPACT_ATOMS: atom_id res chain seq x y z
N MET A 1 12.92 -9.29 -10.86
CA MET A 1 12.58 -8.97 -9.47
C MET A 1 13.77 -8.22 -8.90
N GLU A 2 13.76 -6.89 -8.87
CA GLU A 2 14.88 -6.13 -8.31
C GLU A 2 14.88 -6.27 -6.78
N PRO A 3 16.05 -6.41 -6.14
CA PRO A 3 16.15 -6.64 -4.70
C PRO A 3 15.69 -5.41 -3.91
N ILE A 4 14.80 -5.61 -2.94
CA ILE A 4 14.37 -4.58 -2.01
C ILE A 4 15.57 -4.22 -1.12
N PRO A 5 15.99 -2.95 -1.03
CA PRO A 5 17.15 -2.57 -0.24
C PRO A 5 16.93 -2.90 1.25
N ALA A 6 17.98 -3.44 1.88
CA ALA A 6 17.96 -4.00 3.25
C ALA A 6 17.62 -2.98 4.36
N ASN A 7 17.58 -1.67 4.05
CA ASN A 7 17.22 -0.59 4.96
C ASN A 7 15.95 0.17 4.49
N SER A 8 15.03 -0.56 3.85
CA SER A 8 13.76 -0.01 3.39
C SER A 8 12.83 0.22 4.59
N LYS A 9 12.38 1.46 4.75
CA LYS A 9 11.31 1.79 5.71
C LYS A 9 10.05 1.05 5.29
N LYS A 10 9.32 0.47 6.26
CA LYS A 10 8.04 -0.22 5.97
C LYS A 10 7.08 0.71 5.26
N LEU A 11 6.37 0.23 4.24
CA LEU A 11 5.38 1.02 3.49
C LEU A 11 3.96 0.79 4.05
N THR A 12 3.68 -0.41 4.53
CA THR A 12 2.41 -0.83 5.14
C THR A 12 2.59 -1.34 6.57
N TYR A 13 1.46 -1.49 7.27
CA TYR A 13 1.36 -2.12 8.58
C TYR A 13 0.02 -2.85 8.72
N PHE A 14 -0.04 -3.88 9.57
CA PHE A 14 -1.32 -4.48 9.95
C PHE A 14 -1.96 -3.67 11.07
N GLN A 15 -3.24 -3.34 10.92
CA GLN A 15 -4.03 -2.72 11.98
C GLN A 15 -4.10 -3.63 13.21
N LYS A 16 -4.15 -3.00 14.40
CA LYS A 16 -4.27 -3.73 15.67
C LYS A 16 -5.66 -4.35 15.80
N ASP A 17 -6.67 -3.60 15.39
CA ASP A 17 -8.06 -4.00 15.47
C ASP A 17 -8.40 -5.00 14.36
N GLU A 18 -9.14 -6.03 14.72
CA GLU A 18 -9.65 -7.01 13.75
C GLU A 18 -10.90 -6.46 13.05
N VAL A 19 -10.92 -6.59 11.73
CA VAL A 19 -12.04 -6.22 10.89
C VAL A 19 -12.87 -7.47 10.62
N LYS A 20 -14.20 -7.33 10.72
CA LYS A 20 -15.15 -8.38 10.34
C LYS A 20 -15.52 -8.25 8.87
N CYS A 21 -15.38 -9.33 8.10
CA CYS A 21 -15.82 -9.38 6.71
C CYS A 21 -17.36 -9.29 6.64
N PRO A 22 -17.94 -8.36 5.87
CA PRO A 22 -19.40 -8.24 5.76
C PRO A 22 -20.04 -9.41 5.00
N VAL A 23 -19.27 -10.16 4.20
CA VAL A 23 -19.78 -11.27 3.38
C VAL A 23 -19.79 -12.59 4.13
N CYS A 24 -18.67 -12.94 4.78
CA CYS A 24 -18.50 -14.25 5.44
C CYS A 24 -18.39 -14.18 6.97
N SER A 25 -18.46 -12.98 7.57
CA SER A 25 -18.29 -12.78 9.02
C SER A 25 -16.93 -13.18 9.60
N GLY A 26 -15.95 -13.59 8.79
CA GLY A 26 -14.60 -13.88 9.23
C GLY A 26 -13.88 -12.65 9.79
N LYS A 27 -13.05 -12.85 10.82
CA LYS A 27 -12.22 -11.80 11.42
C LYS A 27 -10.82 -11.84 10.82
N PHE A 28 -10.29 -10.69 10.44
CA PHE A 28 -8.94 -10.56 9.88
C PHE A 28 -8.32 -9.21 10.24
N ARG A 29 -6.99 -9.14 10.24
CA ARG A 29 -6.26 -7.87 10.38
C ARG A 29 -6.07 -7.24 9.01
N ARG A 30 -6.55 -6.01 8.84
CA ARG A 30 -6.42 -5.28 7.59
C ARG A 30 -5.00 -4.71 7.47
N GLU A 31 -4.38 -4.90 6.31
CA GLU A 31 -3.16 -4.20 5.96
C GLU A 31 -3.49 -2.77 5.51
N ALA A 32 -2.80 -1.79 6.08
CA ALA A 32 -2.99 -0.37 5.82
C ALA A 32 -1.68 0.30 5.40
N LEU A 33 -1.79 1.34 4.58
CA LEU A 33 -0.66 2.18 4.18
C LEU A 33 -0.25 3.10 5.34
N LEU A 34 1.06 3.22 5.58
CA LEU A 34 1.57 4.24 6.49
C LEU A 34 1.45 5.61 5.80
N SER A 35 0.91 6.60 6.51
CA SER A 35 0.82 7.98 6.01
C SER A 35 2.11 8.78 6.25
N GLY A 36 2.27 9.87 5.50
CA GLY A 36 3.39 10.81 5.65
C GLY A 36 4.70 10.43 4.94
N SER A 37 5.70 11.31 5.02
CA SER A 37 7.07 11.13 4.50
C SER A 37 7.23 10.84 3.00
N GLY A 38 6.20 11.10 2.18
CA GLY A 38 6.28 10.87 0.72
C GLY A 38 6.48 9.40 0.33
N ARG A 39 5.89 8.47 1.10
CA ARG A 39 6.02 7.00 0.90
C ARG A 39 5.49 6.51 -0.44
N LEU A 40 4.57 7.26 -1.06
CA LEU A 40 4.01 6.97 -2.38
C LEU A 40 4.40 8.08 -3.34
N LEU A 41 5.07 7.72 -4.45
CA LEU A 41 5.33 8.62 -5.55
C LEU A 41 4.25 8.42 -6.62
N ALA A 42 3.28 9.33 -6.65
CA ALA A 42 2.24 9.31 -7.67
C ALA A 42 2.85 9.66 -9.03
N GLY A 43 2.60 8.81 -10.02
CA GLY A 43 2.83 9.06 -11.43
C GLY A 43 1.54 9.53 -12.10
N ASP A 44 1.46 9.25 -13.41
CA ASP A 44 0.36 9.70 -14.24
C ASP A 44 -0.96 8.99 -13.90
N LEU A 45 -2.06 9.68 -14.21
CA LEU A 45 -3.40 9.12 -14.13
C LEU A 45 -3.74 8.51 -15.48
N LEU A 46 -4.03 7.21 -15.51
CA LEU A 46 -4.45 6.51 -16.72
C LEU A 46 -5.88 6.90 -17.12
N PRO A 47 -6.28 6.68 -18.39
CA PRO A 47 -7.65 6.98 -18.86
C PRO A 47 -8.74 6.20 -18.12
N ASP A 48 -8.41 5.05 -17.53
CA ASP A 48 -9.29 4.25 -16.68
C ASP A 48 -9.32 4.73 -15.22
N LEU A 49 -8.80 5.94 -14.96
CA LEU A 49 -8.69 6.58 -13.65
C LEU A 49 -7.79 5.83 -12.65
N ARG A 50 -6.98 4.87 -13.11
CA ARG A 50 -5.97 4.25 -12.25
C ARG A 50 -4.75 5.17 -12.13
N ARG A 51 -4.35 5.45 -10.89
CA ARG A 51 -3.10 6.16 -10.62
C ARG A 51 -1.92 5.19 -10.68
N ILE A 52 -0.89 5.52 -11.45
CA ILE A 52 0.38 4.77 -11.44
C ILE A 52 1.22 5.22 -10.24
N TYR A 53 1.94 4.29 -9.62
CA TYR A 53 2.90 4.59 -8.55
C TYR A 53 4.30 4.20 -8.99
N LYS A 54 5.22 5.15 -8.91
CA LYS A 54 6.62 4.92 -9.30
C LYS A 54 7.41 4.37 -8.09
N PRO A 55 8.32 3.40 -8.33
CA PRO A 55 9.20 2.95 -7.27
C PRO A 55 10.08 4.10 -6.78
N SER A 56 10.36 4.13 -5.48
CA SER A 56 11.28 5.11 -4.90
C SER A 56 12.57 4.43 -4.45
N PRO A 57 13.73 5.11 -4.50
CA PRO A 57 14.97 4.54 -3.97
C PRO A 57 14.90 4.23 -2.46
N ARG A 58 13.99 4.88 -1.72
CA ARG A 58 13.85 4.74 -0.25
C ARG A 58 12.91 3.61 0.17
N PHE A 59 11.88 3.32 -0.63
CA PHE A 59 10.81 2.38 -0.27
C PHE A 59 10.61 1.25 -1.29
N GLY A 60 11.27 1.31 -2.46
CA GLY A 60 11.12 0.33 -3.53
C GLY A 60 9.79 0.46 -4.26
N LEU A 61 9.32 -0.67 -4.82
CA LEU A 61 8.04 -0.78 -5.52
C LEU A 61 6.87 -0.61 -4.54
N ALA A 62 5.96 0.32 -4.85
CA ALA A 62 4.78 0.60 -4.06
C ALA A 62 3.52 0.21 -4.82
N ASN A 63 2.80 -0.80 -4.33
CA ASN A 63 1.48 -1.18 -4.83
C ASN A 63 0.43 -0.83 -3.78
N PRO A 64 -0.12 0.40 -3.79
CA PRO A 64 -1.20 0.76 -2.88
C PRO A 64 -2.46 -0.03 -3.21
N LEU A 65 -3.36 -0.13 -2.23
CA LEU A 65 -4.66 -0.74 -2.43
C LEU A 65 -5.39 -0.03 -3.57
N ILE A 66 -5.82 -0.81 -4.58
CA ILE A 66 -6.49 -0.34 -5.80
C ILE A 66 -7.80 0.41 -5.46
N TYR A 67 -8.39 0.08 -4.31
CA TYR A 67 -9.58 0.73 -3.78
C TYR A 67 -9.29 1.27 -2.38
N SER A 68 -9.30 2.60 -2.23
CA SER A 68 -9.44 3.24 -0.93
C SER A 68 -10.90 3.04 -0.49
N ILE A 69 -11.14 2.07 0.38
CA ILE A 69 -12.43 1.91 1.06
C ILE A 69 -12.49 2.90 2.22
#